data_AF-A0A7J3NUH5-F1
#
_entry.id   AF-A0A7J3NUH5-F1
#
_cell.length_a   1.000
_cell.length_b   1.000
_cell.length_c   1.000
_cell.angle_alpha   90.00
_cell.angle_beta   90.00
_cell.angle_gamma   90.00
#
_symmetry.space_group_name_H-M   'P 1'
#
loop_
_entity.id
_entity.type
_entity.pdbx_description
1 polymer ?
#
loop_
_entity_poly.entity_id
_entity_poly.type
_entity_poly.pdbx_seq_one_letter_code
_entity_poly.pdbx_strand_id
1 'polypeptide(L)'
;MVDEKFGYVIAVLDAKVNPIGKIIPGDGATYHRVKFSLLTFYPMIQEIVEGEVVEVADFGAFVRIGPIDALLHISQLMDDFITYDGKQGVLSGKESGRKLATGDKVRVRITAVSLGKTSGSAKIGVTARQPFLGKLEWIEEELNKIKKQKEAVKKSE
;
A
#
# COMPACT_ATOMS: atom_id res chain seq x y z
N MET A 1 -15.80 5.72 -4.53
CA MET A 1 -16.84 4.85 -3.92
C MET A 1 -16.18 3.52 -3.57
N VAL A 2 -16.39 2.99 -2.36
CA VAL A 2 -15.82 1.70 -1.95
C VAL A 2 -16.89 0.64 -2.12
N ASP A 3 -16.60 -0.38 -2.91
CA ASP A 3 -17.45 -1.55 -3.11
C ASP A 3 -16.71 -2.80 -2.60
N GLU A 4 -17.44 -3.71 -1.95
CA GLU A 4 -16.83 -4.91 -1.37
C GLU A 4 -16.31 -5.89 -2.44
N LYS A 5 -16.89 -5.86 -3.65
CA LYS A 5 -16.49 -6.71 -4.77
C LYS A 5 -15.46 -6.03 -5.67
N PHE A 6 -15.59 -4.73 -5.88
CA PHE A 6 -14.76 -4.00 -6.85
C PHE A 6 -13.66 -3.15 -6.21
N GLY A 7 -13.66 -3.00 -4.89
CA GLY A 7 -12.70 -2.18 -4.16
C GLY A 7 -12.95 -0.69 -4.33
N TYR A 8 -11.87 0.07 -4.44
CA TYR A 8 -11.89 1.49 -4.65
C TYR A 8 -12.14 1.83 -6.11
N VAL A 9 -13.32 2.35 -6.43
CA VAL A 9 -13.59 2.89 -7.77
C VAL A 9 -12.94 4.27 -7.89
N ILE A 10 -11.94 4.37 -8.79
CA ILE A 10 -11.19 5.60 -9.07
C ILE A 10 -11.89 6.42 -10.15
N ALA A 11 -12.18 5.80 -11.30
CA ALA A 11 -12.72 6.50 -12.45
C ALA A 11 -13.60 5.60 -13.32
N VAL A 12 -14.56 6.20 -14.02
CA VAL A 12 -15.26 5.58 -15.15
C VAL A 12 -14.47 5.92 -16.40
N LEU A 13 -13.99 4.90 -17.12
CA LEU A 13 -13.14 5.09 -18.30
C LEU A 13 -13.96 5.27 -19.58
N ASP A 14 -15.03 4.48 -19.72
CA ASP A 14 -15.91 4.50 -20.88
C ASP A 14 -17.32 4.12 -20.46
N ALA A 15 -18.31 4.64 -21.15
CA ALA A 15 -19.72 4.35 -20.90
C ALA A 15 -20.49 4.27 -22.23
N LYS A 16 -20.90 3.04 -22.58
CA LYS A 16 -21.74 2.74 -23.73
C LYS A 16 -23.20 2.71 -23.29
N VAL A 17 -23.92 3.77 -23.65
CA VAL A 17 -25.34 3.95 -23.33
C VAL A 17 -26.19 3.36 -24.45
N ASN A 18 -27.18 2.54 -24.10
CA ASN A 18 -28.17 2.10 -25.08
C ASN A 18 -29.07 3.31 -25.46
N PRO A 19 -29.17 3.66 -26.75
CA PRO A 19 -29.97 4.81 -27.19
C PRO A 19 -31.46 4.65 -26.86
N ILE A 20 -31.96 3.42 -26.73
CA ILE A 20 -33.37 3.16 -26.37
C ILE A 20 -33.48 3.09 -24.85
N GLY A 21 -34.09 4.13 -24.28
CA GLY A 21 -34.42 4.24 -22.86
C GLY A 21 -35.86 3.84 -22.54
N LYS A 22 -36.20 3.82 -21.26
CA LYS A 22 -37.57 3.61 -20.74
C LYS A 22 -37.94 4.77 -19.82
N ILE A 23 -39.20 5.18 -19.86
CA ILE A 23 -39.77 6.15 -18.91
C ILE A 23 -40.59 5.36 -17.90
N ILE A 24 -40.43 5.66 -16.61
CA ILE A 24 -41.17 5.00 -15.53
C ILE A 24 -42.41 5.85 -15.23
N PRO A 25 -43.63 5.26 -15.15
CA PRO A 25 -44.82 6.02 -14.80
C PRO A 25 -44.64 6.78 -13.47
N GLY A 26 -44.87 8.09 -13.50
CA GLY A 26 -44.67 8.96 -12.33
C GLY A 26 -43.28 9.60 -12.22
N ASP A 27 -42.33 9.21 -13.07
CA ASP A 27 -41.01 9.86 -13.19
C ASP A 27 -40.76 10.31 -14.63
N GLY A 28 -40.47 11.60 -14.82
CA GLY A 28 -40.17 12.19 -16.13
C GLY A 28 -38.78 11.87 -16.67
N ALA A 29 -37.94 11.17 -15.90
CA ALA A 29 -36.60 10.78 -16.31
C ALA A 29 -36.58 9.64 -17.34
N THR A 30 -35.62 9.70 -18.26
CA THR A 30 -35.33 8.62 -19.21
C THR A 30 -34.26 7.69 -18.64
N TYR A 31 -34.60 6.41 -18.46
CA TYR A 31 -33.70 5.39 -17.94
C TYR A 31 -33.07 4.58 -19.07
N HIS A 32 -31.76 4.61 -19.17
CA HIS A 32 -31.00 3.89 -20.19
C HIS A 32 -30.18 2.77 -19.56
N ARG A 33 -30.10 1.62 -20.24
CA ARG A 33 -29.15 0.57 -19.87
C ARG A 33 -27.75 0.99 -20.32
N VAL A 34 -26.81 1.04 -19.40
CA VAL A 34 -25.42 1.43 -19.66
C VAL A 34 -24.49 0.26 -19.40
N LYS A 35 -23.53 0.04 -20.30
CA LYS A 35 -22.34 -0.78 -20.04
C LYS A 35 -21.16 0.17 -19.91
N PHE A 36 -20.48 0.16 -18.78
CA PHE A 36 -19.36 1.05 -18.52
C PHE A 36 -18.17 0.28 -17.97
N SER A 37 -16.98 0.83 -18.16
CA SER A 37 -15.73 0.29 -17.65
C SER A 37 -15.24 1.14 -16.49
N LEU A 38 -14.84 0.48 -15.40
CA LEU A 38 -14.32 1.13 -14.20
C LEU A 38 -12.82 0.88 -14.07
N LEU A 39 -12.08 1.93 -13.73
CA LEU A 39 -10.75 1.82 -13.14
C LEU A 39 -10.93 1.64 -11.64
N THR A 40 -10.51 0.49 -11.12
CA THR A 40 -10.61 0.18 -9.69
C THR A 40 -9.26 -0.17 -9.10
N PHE A 41 -9.11 0.12 -7.82
CA PHE A 41 -7.98 -0.30 -7.00
C PHE A 41 -8.47 -1.29 -5.94
N TYR A 42 -7.95 -2.51 -6.00
CA TYR A 42 -8.36 -3.59 -5.10
C TYR A 42 -7.12 -4.16 -4.40
N PRO A 43 -6.89 -3.83 -3.12
CA PRO A 43 -5.76 -4.37 -2.37
C PRO A 43 -5.99 -5.83 -2.02
N MET A 44 -5.03 -6.70 -2.35
CA MET A 44 -5.11 -8.13 -2.04
C MET A 44 -4.30 -8.48 -0.79
N ILE A 45 -4.82 -9.40 0.03
CA ILE A 45 -4.07 -9.92 1.18
C ILE A 45 -2.83 -10.68 0.66
N GLN A 46 -1.68 -10.46 1.31
CA GLN A 46 -0.34 -10.96 0.93
C GLN A 46 0.28 -10.32 -0.32
N GLU A 47 -0.37 -9.35 -0.95
CA GLU A 47 0.21 -8.59 -2.05
C GLU A 47 1.44 -7.80 -1.57
N ILE A 48 2.50 -7.80 -2.38
CA ILE A 48 3.69 -6.98 -2.16
C ILE A 48 3.52 -5.72 -2.98
N VAL A 49 3.54 -4.58 -2.31
CA VAL A 49 3.35 -3.27 -2.91
C VAL A 49 4.52 -2.36 -2.56
N GLU A 50 4.83 -1.44 -3.46
CA GLU A 50 5.76 -0.36 -3.21
C GLU A 50 4.97 0.92 -2.96
N GLY A 51 5.44 1.70 -2.01
CA GLY A 51 4.80 2.94 -1.61
C GLY A 51 5.78 3.94 -1.05
N GLU A 52 5.26 5.13 -0.77
CA GLU A 52 6.02 6.23 -0.20
C GLU A 52 5.50 6.52 1.20
N VAL A 53 6.41 6.75 2.14
CA VAL A 53 6.04 7.13 3.51
C VAL A 53 5.53 8.57 3.49
N VAL A 54 4.25 8.79 3.76
CA VAL A 54 3.65 10.12 3.79
C VAL A 54 3.84 10.76 5.16
N GLU A 55 3.67 9.97 6.21
CA GLU A 55 3.70 10.43 7.59
C GLU A 55 4.34 9.37 8.49
N VAL A 56 5.07 9.84 9.50
CA VAL A 56 5.69 9.01 10.52
C VAL A 56 5.17 9.48 11.87
N ALA A 57 4.72 8.54 12.68
CA ALA A 57 4.21 8.74 14.02
C ALA A 57 4.96 7.85 15.02
N ASP A 58 4.68 8.03 16.30
CA ASP A 58 5.23 7.22 17.39
C ASP A 58 4.78 5.74 17.34
N PHE A 59 3.57 5.48 16.84
CA PHE A 59 3.03 4.12 16.69
C PHE A 59 3.36 3.44 15.35
N GLY A 60 3.96 4.15 14.39
CA GLY A 60 4.24 3.59 13.07
C GLY A 60 4.42 4.61 11.96
N ALA A 61 4.25 4.16 10.72
CA ALA A 61 4.35 5.00 9.54
C ALA A 61 3.16 4.76 8.60
N PHE A 62 2.71 5.82 7.94
CA PHE A 62 1.70 5.74 6.89
C PHE A 62 2.37 5.68 5.53
N VAL A 63 2.12 4.61 4.80
CA VAL A 63 2.68 4.33 3.48
C VAL A 63 1.58 4.48 2.45
N ARG A 64 1.73 5.41 1.51
CA ARG A 64 0.80 5.56 0.39
C ARG A 64 1.00 4.45 -0.63
N ILE A 65 -0.03 3.66 -0.86
CA ILE A 65 -0.03 2.52 -1.79
C ILE A 65 -1.04 2.74 -2.93
N GLY A 66 -0.95 3.90 -3.58
CA GLY A 66 -1.87 4.33 -4.63
C GLY A 66 -2.92 5.33 -4.09
N PRO A 67 -4.24 5.04 -4.21
CA PRO A 67 -5.30 5.96 -3.76
C PRO A 67 -5.58 5.93 -2.26
N ILE A 68 -4.88 5.08 -1.51
CA ILE A 68 -5.09 4.85 -0.08
C ILE A 68 -3.77 4.80 0.66
N ASP A 69 -3.83 5.16 1.93
CA ASP A 69 -2.70 5.11 2.84
C ASP A 69 -2.82 3.86 3.73
N ALA A 70 -1.75 3.06 3.76
CA ALA A 70 -1.64 1.86 4.58
C ALA A 70 -0.85 2.15 5.85
N LEU A 71 -1.25 1.53 6.95
CA LEU A 71 -0.60 1.66 8.24
C LEU A 71 0.47 0.57 8.40
N LEU A 72 1.72 1.00 8.53
CA LEU A 72 2.84 0.18 8.95
C LEU A 72 3.08 0.38 10.45
N HIS A 73 2.63 -0.57 11.27
CA HIS A 73 2.83 -0.50 12.72
C HIS A 73 4.31 -0.59 13.08
N ILE A 74 4.75 0.10 14.14
CA ILE A 74 6.15 0.14 14.59
C ILE A 74 6.74 -1.28 14.78
N SER A 75 5.98 -2.19 15.39
CA SER A 75 6.41 -3.60 15.60
C SER A 75 6.52 -4.42 14.31
N GLN A 76 6.01 -3.91 13.20
CA GLN A 76 6.03 -4.54 11.87
C GLN A 76 7.05 -3.88 10.93
N LEU A 77 7.76 -2.84 11.37
CA LEU A 77 8.76 -2.13 10.57
C LEU A 77 10.07 -2.92 10.44
N MET A 78 10.66 -3.31 11.57
CA MET A 78 11.94 -4.02 11.62
C MET A 78 12.05 -4.83 12.92
N ASP A 79 12.99 -5.77 12.95
CA ASP A 79 13.29 -6.58 14.14
C ASP A 79 14.37 -5.88 14.99
N ASP A 80 14.02 -4.72 15.56
CA ASP A 80 14.93 -3.87 16.33
C ASP A 80 14.13 -3.00 17.32
N PHE A 81 14.82 -2.48 18.34
CA PHE A 81 14.29 -1.44 19.21
C PHE A 81 14.28 -0.09 18.47
N ILE A 82 13.08 0.31 18.07
CA ILE A 82 12.86 1.56 17.33
C ILE A 82 12.68 2.71 18.32
N THR A 83 13.40 3.81 18.05
CA THR A 83 13.25 5.09 18.75
C THR A 83 12.63 6.11 17.80
N TYR A 84 11.63 6.85 18.28
CA TYR A 84 10.99 7.94 17.52
C TYR A 84 11.60 9.29 17.91
N ASP A 85 12.12 10.03 16.94
CA ASP A 85 12.52 11.43 17.12
C ASP A 85 11.39 12.36 16.65
N GLY A 86 10.59 12.83 17.59
CA GLY A 86 9.44 13.69 17.32
C GLY A 86 9.78 15.07 16.74
N LYS A 87 11.05 15.52 16.79
CA LYS A 87 11.45 16.79 16.17
C LYS A 87 11.68 16.65 14.66
N GLN A 88 12.08 15.47 14.21
CA GLN A 88 12.41 15.21 12.82
C GLN A 88 11.39 14.31 12.11
N GLY A 89 10.50 13.65 12.84
CA GLY A 89 9.55 12.69 12.26
C GLY A 89 10.25 11.47 11.69
N VAL A 90 11.30 10.99 12.39
CA VAL A 90 12.15 9.88 11.94
C VAL A 90 12.07 8.73 12.93
N LEU A 91 11.87 7.51 12.43
CA LEU A 91 12.03 6.28 13.19
C LEU A 91 13.43 5.72 12.95
N SER A 92 14.19 5.50 14.02
CA SER A 92 15.54 4.96 13.96
C SER A 92 15.67 3.69 14.80
N GLY A 93 16.22 2.62 14.22
CA GLY A 93 16.58 1.39 14.94
C GLY A 93 17.86 1.57 15.74
N LYS A 94 17.87 1.13 17.01
CA LYS A 94 19.04 1.25 17.89
C LYS A 94 20.18 0.30 17.51
N GLU A 95 19.89 -0.93 17.11
CA GLU A 95 20.91 -1.94 16.82
C GLU A 95 21.33 -1.93 15.34
N SER A 96 20.38 -1.73 14.44
CA SER A 96 20.60 -1.75 13.00
C SER A 96 21.05 -0.40 12.44
N GLY A 97 20.81 0.70 13.16
CA GLY A 97 21.07 2.06 12.68
C GLY A 97 20.19 2.48 11.49
N ARG A 98 19.19 1.67 11.12
CA ARG A 98 18.28 1.91 10.00
C ARG A 98 17.34 3.06 10.34
N LYS A 99 17.16 3.98 9.39
CA LYS A 99 16.31 5.17 9.54
C LYS A 99 15.19 5.19 8.52
N LEU A 100 13.99 5.53 8.97
CA LEU A 100 12.82 5.76 8.14
C LEU A 100 12.29 7.18 8.36
N ALA A 101 12.22 7.95 7.29
CA ALA A 101 11.69 9.31 7.29
C ALA A 101 10.50 9.44 6.33
N THR A 102 9.81 10.58 6.41
CA THR A 102 8.80 10.96 5.40
C THR A 102 9.46 11.15 4.03
N GLY A 103 8.79 10.70 2.97
CA GLY A 103 9.29 10.68 1.59
C GLY A 103 10.11 9.44 1.22
N ASP A 104 10.44 8.57 2.19
CA ASP A 104 11.18 7.34 1.88
C ASP A 104 10.31 6.34 1.10
N LYS A 105 10.92 5.69 0.11
CA LYS A 105 10.29 4.60 -0.65
C LYS A 105 10.48 3.27 0.07
N VAL A 106 9.37 2.58 0.29
CA VAL A 106 9.34 1.31 1.01
C VAL A 106 8.58 0.26 0.21
N ARG A 107 9.05 -0.98 0.32
CA ARG A 107 8.35 -2.16 -0.17
C ARG A 107 7.74 -2.88 1.02
N VAL A 108 6.43 -3.07 1.00
CA VAL A 108 5.67 -3.64 2.10
C VAL A 108 4.72 -4.73 1.61
N ARG A 109 4.33 -5.64 2.50
CA ARG A 109 3.32 -6.64 2.22
C ARG A 109 2.02 -6.33 2.94
N ILE A 110 0.91 -6.42 2.25
CA ILE A 110 -0.42 -6.28 2.83
C ILE A 110 -0.75 -7.49 3.70
N THR A 111 -1.06 -7.26 4.98
CA THR A 111 -1.41 -8.33 5.93
C THR A 111 -2.90 -8.37 6.20
N ALA A 112 -3.54 -7.21 6.31
CA ALA A 112 -4.95 -7.09 6.60
C ALA A 112 -5.57 -5.98 5.74
N VAL A 113 -6.73 -6.29 5.15
CA VAL A 113 -7.51 -5.34 4.38
C VAL A 113 -8.89 -5.23 5.04
N SER A 114 -9.25 -4.02 5.46
CA SER A 114 -10.58 -3.71 5.96
C SER A 114 -11.16 -2.58 5.11
N LEU A 115 -12.01 -2.95 4.14
CA LEU A 115 -12.77 -2.00 3.33
C LEU A 115 -14.02 -1.60 4.11
N GLY A 116 -14.05 -0.36 4.63
CA GLY A 116 -15.23 0.17 5.31
C GLY A 116 -16.41 0.31 4.33
N LYS A 117 -17.61 -0.12 4.76
CA LYS A 117 -18.85 -0.05 3.95
C LYS A 117 -19.36 1.38 3.73
N THR A 118 -18.84 2.35 4.47
CA THR A 118 -19.23 3.76 4.43
C THR A 118 -17.97 4.59 4.27
N SER A 119 -18.11 5.77 3.63
CA SER A 119 -17.13 6.79 3.21
C SER A 119 -15.93 7.15 4.11
N GLY A 120 -15.71 6.49 5.24
CA GLY A 120 -14.54 6.62 6.09
C GLY A 120 -13.52 5.50 5.84
N SER A 121 -12.41 5.88 5.19
CA SER A 121 -11.06 5.27 5.25
C SER A 121 -11.01 3.74 5.40
N ALA A 122 -10.75 3.00 4.32
CA ALA A 122 -10.29 1.62 4.46
C ALA A 122 -9.02 1.60 5.29
N LYS A 123 -8.96 0.66 6.21
CA LYS A 123 -7.79 0.43 7.05
C LYS A 123 -7.03 -0.74 6.45
N ILE A 124 -5.79 -0.47 6.07
CA ILE A 124 -4.90 -1.50 5.54
C ILE A 124 -3.72 -1.62 6.47
N GLY A 125 -3.52 -2.82 6.98
CA GLY A 125 -2.32 -3.19 7.72
C GLY A 125 -1.27 -3.72 6.75
N VAL A 126 -0.04 -3.22 6.88
CA VAL A 126 1.12 -3.70 6.12
C VAL A 126 2.25 -4.13 7.06
N THR A 127 3.15 -4.97 6.55
CA THR A 127 4.38 -5.39 7.24
C THR A 127 5.61 -5.22 6.36
N ALA A 128 6.73 -4.87 6.99
CA ALA A 128 8.05 -4.76 6.39
C ALA A 128 9.09 -5.68 7.05
N ARG A 129 8.70 -6.49 8.05
CA ARG A 129 9.61 -7.35 8.83
C ARG A 129 10.08 -8.62 8.10
N GLN A 130 9.52 -8.91 6.94
CA GLN A 130 9.89 -10.11 6.17
C GLN A 130 11.13 -9.85 5.31
N PRO A 131 11.90 -10.90 4.94
CA PRO A 131 13.04 -10.74 4.04
C PRO A 131 12.61 -10.10 2.70
N PHE A 132 13.48 -9.26 2.15
CA PHE A 132 13.26 -8.48 0.92
C PHE A 132 12.18 -7.39 0.99
N LEU A 133 11.72 -7.04 2.20
CA LEU A 133 10.83 -5.91 2.46
C LEU A 133 11.53 -4.82 3.28
N GLY A 134 10.93 -3.64 3.35
CA GLY A 134 11.48 -2.46 4.01
C GLY A 134 11.87 -1.36 3.02
N LYS A 135 12.74 -0.45 3.46
CA LYS A 135 13.25 0.62 2.61
C LYS A 135 14.03 0.04 1.44
N LEU A 136 13.87 0.61 0.25
CA LEU A 136 14.56 0.11 -0.96
C LEU A 136 16.08 0.06 -0.78
N GLU A 137 16.66 1.05 -0.10
CA GLU A 137 18.09 1.10 0.25
C GLU A 137 18.53 -0.12 1.07
N TRP A 138 17.74 -0.55 2.05
CA TRP A 138 18.08 -1.71 2.90
C TRP A 138 18.05 -3.02 2.10
N ILE A 139 17.11 -3.13 1.17
CA ILE A 139 16.97 -4.29 0.30
C ILE A 139 18.17 -4.37 -0.64
N GLU A 140 18.63 -3.25 -1.19
CA GLU A 140 19.82 -3.20 -2.06
C GLU A 140 21.09 -3.62 -1.31
N GLU A 141 21.27 -3.16 -0.07
CA GLU A 141 22.38 -3.58 0.79
C GLU A 141 22.36 -5.08 1.09
N GLU A 142 21.20 -5.64 1.42
CA GLU A 142 21.02 -7.07 1.68
C GLU A 142 21.31 -7.90 0.43
N LEU A 143 20.80 -7.48 -0.73
CA LEU A 143 21.07 -8.15 -2.01
C LEU A 143 22.56 -8.13 -2.37
N ASN A 144 23.24 -7.01 -2.12
CA ASN A 144 24.68 -6.90 -2.36
C ASN A 144 25.50 -7.81 -1.43
N LYS A 145 25.11 -7.94 -0.15
CA LYS A 145 25.74 -8.89 0.78
C LYS A 145 25.55 -10.34 0.32
N ILE A 146 24.33 -10.70 -0.10
CA ILE A 146 24.02 -12.05 -0.60
C ILE A 146 24.80 -12.35 -1.90
N LYS A 147 24.90 -11.40 -2.82
CA LYS A 147 25.70 -11.56 -4.05
C LYS A 147 27.18 -11.79 -3.74
N LYS A 148 27.77 -10.97 -2.86
CA LYS A 148 29.18 -11.14 -2.44
C LYS A 148 29.44 -12.49 -1.78
N GLN A 149 28.50 -12.99 -0.96
CA GLN A 149 28.61 -14.33 -0.38
C GLN A 149 28.55 -15.43 -1.45
N LYS A 150 27.63 -15.33 -2.43
CA LYS A 150 27.56 -16.30 -3.54
C LYS A 150 28.83 -16.32 -4.40
N GLU A 151 29.44 -15.17 -4.65
CA GLU A 151 30.70 -15.07 -5.40
C GLU A 151 31.90 -15.62 -4.61
N ALA A 152 31.91 -15.45 -3.29
CA ALA A 152 32.95 -16.02 -2.43
C ALA A 152 32.89 -17.55 -2.40
N VAL A 153 31.69 -18.14 -2.29
CA VAL A 153 31.48 -19.60 -2.30
C VAL A 153 31.87 -20.21 -3.65
N LYS A 154 31.57 -19.54 -4.77
CA LYS A 154 31.96 -19.97 -6.12
C LYS A 154 33.46 -19.88 -6.42
N LYS A 155 34.24 -19.13 -5.64
CA LYS A 155 35.70 -19.06 -5.78
C LYS A 155 36.44 -20.09 -4.92
N SER A 156 35.74 -20.74 -4.00
CA SER A 156 36.26 -21.80 -3.13
C SER A 156 35.95 -23.23 -3.61
N GLU A 157 35.13 -23.37 -4.67
CA GLU A 157 34.96 -24.59 -5.47
C GLU A 157 35.84 -24.54 -6.72
#